data_AF-A0A622HCE8-F1
#
_entry.id   AF-A0A622HCE8-F1
#
_cell.length_a   1.000
_cell.length_b   1.000
_cell.length_c   1.000
_cell.angle_alpha   90.00
_cell.angle_beta   90.00
_cell.angle_gamma   90.00
#
_symmetry.space_group_name_H-M   'P 1'
#
loop_
_entity.id
_entity.type
_entity.pdbx_description
1 polymer ?
#
loop_
_entity_poly.entity_id
_entity_poly.type
_entity_poly.pdbx_seq_one_letter_code
_entity_poly.pdbx_strand_id
1 'polypeptide(L)'
;QKHPACQIVLAADRDLSGDGQKKAAAAADACEGVVALPPVFGDWNDAFTQYGGEATRKAIYDAIRPPAESPFDTMSEAEFSAMSTSEKAMRIYEHYGEALAVDANGQLLSRYENGVWKVLPPQDFARDVAGLFQRLRAPFSSGKVASVVDTLKLIIPQQEAPSRRLIGFRNGVLDTQNGTFHPHSPSHWMRTLCDVDFTPPVDGETLETHAPAFWRWLDRAAGGRAEKRDVILAALFMVLANRYDWQLFLEVTGPGGSGKSIMAEIATLLAGEDNATSATIETLESPRERAALTG
;
A
#
# COMPACT_ATOMS: atom_id res chain seq x y z
N GLN A 1 -5.50 39.31 5.99
CA GLN A 1 -4.50 38.61 6.81
C GLN A 1 -3.43 39.60 7.28
N LYS A 2 -2.95 39.52 8.54
CA LYS A 2 -1.93 40.43 9.09
C LYS A 2 -0.48 40.03 8.77
N HIS A 3 -0.24 38.82 8.25
CA HIS A 3 1.09 38.32 7.85
C HIS A 3 0.99 37.42 6.60
N PRO A 4 0.90 37.99 5.38
CA PRO A 4 0.72 37.21 4.14
C PRO A 4 1.93 36.35 3.73
N ALA A 5 3.07 36.48 4.43
CA ALA A 5 4.29 35.72 4.17
C ALA A 5 4.53 34.56 5.15
N CYS A 6 3.63 34.35 6.13
CA CYS A 6 3.77 33.29 7.13
C CYS A 6 2.86 32.11 6.78
N GLN A 7 3.46 30.95 6.50
CA GLN A 7 2.74 29.69 6.33
C GLN A 7 2.24 29.20 7.69
N ILE A 8 0.93 28.93 7.80
CA ILE A 8 0.35 28.34 9.02
C ILE A 8 0.48 26.83 8.94
N VAL A 9 1.04 26.23 9.98
CA VAL A 9 1.17 24.77 10.11
C VAL A 9 0.28 24.28 11.24
N LEU A 10 -0.57 23.31 10.94
CA LEU A 10 -1.43 22.62 11.90
C LEU A 10 -0.85 21.24 12.18
N ALA A 11 -0.08 21.12 13.26
CA ALA A 11 0.40 19.85 13.77
C ALA A 11 -0.75 19.14 14.49
N ALA A 12 -1.19 18.01 13.95
CA ALA A 12 -2.33 17.26 14.48
C ALA A 12 -1.96 15.81 14.77
N ASP A 13 -2.79 15.16 15.58
CA ASP A 13 -2.63 13.75 15.91
C ASP A 13 -3.01 12.87 14.72
N ARG A 14 -2.33 11.73 14.59
CA ARG A 14 -2.68 10.69 13.63
C ARG A 14 -3.40 9.57 14.38
N ASP A 15 -4.70 9.71 14.56
CA ASP A 15 -5.52 8.70 15.23
C ASP A 15 -6.13 7.70 14.23
N LEU A 16 -6.61 6.56 14.73
CA LEU A 16 -7.24 5.52 13.89
C LEU A 16 -8.66 5.87 13.45
N SER A 17 -9.33 6.79 14.15
CA SER A 17 -10.69 7.25 13.80
C SER A 17 -10.70 8.23 12.61
N GLY A 18 -9.55 8.83 12.31
CA GLY A 18 -9.39 9.89 11.34
C GLY A 18 -9.88 11.26 11.84
N ASP A 19 -10.30 11.40 13.09
CA ASP A 19 -10.99 12.59 13.58
C ASP A 19 -10.04 13.78 13.75
N GLY A 20 -8.86 13.56 14.33
CA GLY A 20 -7.80 14.56 14.45
C GLY A 20 -7.37 15.07 13.08
N GLN A 21 -7.18 14.16 12.13
CA GLN A 21 -6.78 14.47 10.76
C GLN A 21 -7.86 15.28 10.02
N LYS A 22 -9.14 14.87 10.11
CA LYS A 22 -10.26 15.58 9.47
C LYS A 22 -10.44 16.99 10.01
N LYS A 23 -10.35 17.16 11.34
CA LYS A 23 -10.47 18.48 11.98
C LYS A 23 -9.30 19.39 11.61
N ALA A 24 -8.09 18.85 11.58
CA ALA A 24 -6.91 19.59 11.15
C ALA A 24 -6.99 20.00 9.69
N ALA A 25 -7.46 19.11 8.80
CA ALA A 25 -7.68 19.43 7.38
C ALA A 25 -8.70 20.56 7.22
N ALA A 26 -9.85 20.48 7.90
CA ALA A 26 -10.86 21.54 7.87
C ALA A 26 -10.33 22.89 8.39
N ALA A 27 -9.49 22.86 9.43
CA ALA A 27 -8.86 24.07 9.95
C ALA A 27 -7.79 24.62 8.98
N ALA A 28 -7.05 23.76 8.29
CA ALA A 28 -6.04 24.13 7.31
C ALA A 28 -6.70 24.82 6.10
N ASP A 29 -7.77 24.23 5.58
CA ASP A 29 -8.55 24.80 4.48
C ASP A 29 -9.11 26.19 4.84
N ALA A 30 -9.56 26.38 6.08
CA ALA A 30 -10.11 27.65 6.54
C ALA A 30 -9.06 28.76 6.71
N CYS A 31 -7.77 28.40 6.87
CA CYS A 31 -6.69 29.37 7.12
C CYS A 31 -5.58 29.38 6.06
N GLU A 32 -5.77 28.67 4.94
CA GLU A 32 -4.73 28.47 3.91
C GLU A 32 -3.45 27.87 4.51
N GLY A 33 -3.62 26.98 5.49
CA GLY A 33 -2.54 26.30 6.20
C GLY A 33 -2.19 24.92 5.64
N VAL A 34 -1.20 24.27 6.23
CA VAL A 34 -0.79 22.88 5.92
C VAL A 34 -0.90 22.02 7.16
N VAL A 35 -1.42 20.79 7.01
CA VAL A 35 -1.48 19.81 8.09
C VAL A 35 -0.19 19.01 8.13
N ALA A 36 0.40 18.91 9.32
CA ALA A 36 1.49 17.98 9.59
C ALA A 36 0.97 16.89 10.54
N LEU A 37 1.19 15.63 10.17
CA LEU A 37 0.85 14.46 10.99
C LEU A 37 2.12 13.71 11.41
N PRO A 38 2.16 13.14 12.62
CA PRO A 38 3.30 12.36 13.06
C PRO A 38 3.50 11.12 12.16
N PRO A 39 4.74 10.64 12.01
CA PRO A 39 5.03 9.43 11.23
C PRO A 39 4.51 8.13 11.85
N VAL A 40 3.87 8.20 13.02
CA VAL A 40 3.27 7.09 13.78
C VAL A 40 1.78 7.33 13.95
N PHE A 41 1.02 6.27 14.26
CA PHE A 41 -0.30 6.48 14.86
C PHE A 41 -0.11 6.93 16.31
N GLY A 42 -0.66 8.10 16.66
CA GLY A 42 -0.42 8.78 17.93
C GLY A 42 -0.19 10.28 17.76
N ASP A 43 0.47 10.88 18.73
CA ASP A 43 0.84 12.30 18.73
C ASP A 43 2.33 12.52 18.36
N TRP A 44 2.75 13.79 18.33
CA TRP A 44 4.14 14.15 18.03
C TRP A 44 5.14 13.79 19.14
N ASN A 45 4.67 13.61 20.37
CA ASN A 45 5.50 13.15 21.49
C ASN A 45 5.76 11.64 21.39
N ASP A 46 4.81 10.85 20.89
CA ASP A 46 5.00 9.44 20.56
C ASP A 46 6.08 9.29 19.48
N ALA A 47 5.99 10.09 18.41
CA ALA A 47 7.00 10.13 17.35
C ALA A 47 8.39 10.51 17.89
N PHE A 48 8.45 11.52 18.78
CA PHE A 48 9.70 11.93 19.43
C PHE A 48 10.29 10.83 20.31
N THR A 49 9.44 10.17 21.09
CA THR A 49 9.87 9.09 21.99
C THR A 49 10.38 7.89 21.20
N GLN A 50 9.75 7.56 20.07
CA GLN A 50 10.10 6.41 19.26
C GLN A 50 11.31 6.63 18.34
N TYR A 51 11.39 7.79 17.68
CA TYR A 51 12.40 8.06 16.63
C TYR A 51 13.41 9.15 17.00
N GLY A 52 13.22 9.82 18.13
CA GLY A 52 14.08 10.91 18.59
C GLY A 52 13.80 12.26 17.91
N GLY A 53 14.51 13.28 18.39
CA GLY A 53 14.26 14.67 18.01
C GLY A 53 14.62 15.03 16.56
N GLU A 54 15.67 14.45 15.99
CA GLU A 54 16.08 14.75 14.62
C GLU A 54 15.10 14.18 13.59
N ALA A 55 14.70 12.91 13.73
CA ALA A 55 13.73 12.28 12.84
C ALA A 55 12.35 12.95 12.94
N THR A 56 11.92 13.31 14.14
CA THR A 56 10.65 14.03 14.34
C THR A 56 10.68 15.41 13.70
N ARG A 57 11.77 16.16 13.87
CA ARG A 57 11.96 17.45 13.21
C ARG A 57 11.97 17.32 11.70
N LYS A 58 12.65 16.30 11.17
CA LYS A 58 12.64 15.99 9.73
C LYS A 58 11.22 15.69 9.24
N ALA A 59 10.46 14.86 9.95
CA ALA A 59 9.08 14.54 9.59
C ALA A 59 8.15 15.77 9.57
N ILE A 60 8.30 16.70 10.53
CA ILE A 60 7.58 17.99 10.50
C ILE A 60 7.98 18.79 9.25
N TYR A 61 9.29 18.92 8.98
CA TYR A 61 9.76 19.67 7.81
C TYR A 61 9.30 19.07 6.50
N ASP A 62 9.36 17.74 6.35
CA ASP A 62 8.93 17.04 5.15
C ASP A 62 7.42 17.20 4.93
N ALA A 63 6.61 17.21 6.01
CA ALA A 63 5.16 17.39 5.92
C ALA A 63 4.73 18.83 5.51
N ILE A 64 5.53 19.85 5.86
CA ILE A 64 5.20 21.26 5.58
C ILE A 64 5.92 21.81 4.36
N ARG A 65 6.93 21.08 3.85
CA ARG A 65 7.61 21.42 2.62
C ARG A 65 6.57 21.45 1.50
N PRO A 66 6.48 22.55 0.72
CA PRO A 66 5.64 22.56 -0.46
C PRO A 66 5.97 21.34 -1.32
N PRO A 67 4.98 20.68 -1.96
CA PRO A 67 5.26 19.64 -2.92
C PRO A 67 6.33 20.16 -3.88
N ALA A 68 7.43 19.41 -4.04
CA ALA A 68 8.45 19.82 -4.99
C ALA A 68 7.78 19.97 -6.35
N GLU A 69 7.83 21.17 -6.93
CA GLU A 69 7.28 21.40 -8.26
C GLU A 69 7.95 20.42 -9.23
N SER A 70 7.16 19.84 -10.13
CA SER A 70 7.74 18.90 -11.06
C SER A 70 8.81 19.57 -11.91
N PRO A 71 9.94 18.89 -12.21
CA PRO A 71 10.88 19.38 -13.21
C PRO A 71 10.19 19.68 -14.55
N PHE A 72 9.10 18.99 -14.88
CA PHE A 72 8.35 19.18 -16.12
C PHE A 72 7.42 20.41 -16.12
N ASP A 73 7.25 21.08 -14.98
CA ASP A 73 6.46 22.30 -14.85
C ASP A 73 7.33 23.57 -14.85
N THR A 74 8.62 23.44 -14.54
CA THR A 74 9.57 24.56 -14.37
C THR A 74 10.64 24.64 -15.46
N MET A 75 11.05 23.50 -16.02
CA MET A 75 12.08 23.41 -17.05
C MET A 75 11.59 23.89 -18.42
N SER A 76 12.53 24.37 -19.25
CA SER A 76 12.23 24.72 -20.64
C SER A 76 12.39 23.54 -21.61
N GLU A 77 11.70 23.60 -22.76
CA GLU A 77 11.86 22.62 -23.84
C GLU A 77 13.31 22.45 -24.27
N ALA A 78 14.03 23.56 -24.46
CA ALA A 78 15.41 23.56 -24.92
C ALA A 78 16.36 22.92 -23.91
N GLU A 79 16.18 23.23 -22.62
CA GLU A 79 16.95 22.62 -21.53
C GLU A 79 16.75 21.10 -21.52
N PHE A 80 15.50 20.64 -21.57
CA PHE A 80 15.19 19.22 -21.58
C PHE A 80 15.70 18.52 -22.85
N SER A 81 15.54 19.14 -24.02
CA SER A 81 15.98 18.57 -25.29
C SER A 81 17.49 18.35 -25.33
N ALA A 82 18.28 19.25 -24.73
CA ALA A 82 19.74 19.16 -24.63
C ALA A 82 20.26 18.07 -23.67
N MET A 83 19.43 17.58 -22.74
CA MET A 83 19.82 16.54 -21.78
C MET A 83 20.13 15.20 -22.46
N SER A 84 21.10 14.48 -21.90
CA SER A 84 21.35 13.06 -22.16
C SER A 84 20.17 12.18 -21.71
N THR A 85 20.16 10.91 -22.14
CA THR A 85 19.12 9.95 -21.74
C THR A 85 19.10 9.72 -20.22
N SER A 86 20.25 9.64 -19.56
CA SER A 86 20.35 9.46 -18.11
C SER A 86 19.84 10.68 -17.34
N GLU A 87 20.14 11.90 -17.82
CA GLU A 87 19.60 13.13 -17.22
C GLU A 87 18.08 13.21 -17.36
N LYS A 88 17.54 12.86 -18.54
CA LYS A 88 16.09 12.76 -18.76
C LYS A 88 15.44 11.74 -17.83
N ALA A 89 16.06 10.57 -17.67
CA ALA A 89 15.58 9.54 -16.73
C ALA A 89 15.60 10.06 -15.29
N MET A 90 16.64 10.79 -14.89
CA MET A 90 16.71 11.42 -13.55
C MET A 90 15.58 12.43 -13.34
N ARG A 91 15.22 13.25 -14.34
CA ARG A 91 14.07 14.17 -14.22
C ARG A 91 12.74 13.44 -14.06
N ILE A 92 12.60 12.28 -14.69
CA ILE A 92 11.42 11.43 -14.50
C ILE A 92 11.42 10.83 -13.08
N TYR A 93 12.57 10.38 -12.58
CA TYR A 93 12.69 9.94 -11.19
C TYR A 93 12.34 11.06 -10.21
N GLU A 94 12.83 12.28 -10.42
CA GLU A 94 12.46 13.46 -9.62
C GLU A 94 10.97 13.80 -9.70
N HIS A 95 10.33 13.59 -10.85
CA HIS A 95 8.89 13.81 -11.03
C HIS A 95 8.04 12.82 -10.23
N TYR A 96 8.41 11.53 -10.23
CA TYR A 96 7.66 10.50 -9.49
C TYR A 96 8.13 10.32 -8.05
N GLY A 97 9.31 10.82 -7.69
CA GLY A 97 9.95 10.66 -6.40
C GLY A 97 10.15 9.19 -6.01
N GLU A 98 9.88 8.88 -4.75
CA GLU A 98 9.98 7.52 -4.18
C GLU A 98 8.83 6.59 -4.62
N ALA A 99 7.97 7.02 -5.55
CA ALA A 99 6.82 6.23 -5.97
C ALA A 99 7.15 5.17 -7.02
N LEU A 100 8.39 5.06 -7.52
CA LEU A 100 8.78 4.06 -8.52
C LEU A 100 9.79 3.06 -7.99
N ALA A 101 9.62 1.79 -8.37
CA ALA A 101 10.59 0.74 -8.15
C ALA A 101 10.54 -0.29 -9.28
N VAL A 102 11.61 -1.09 -9.42
CA VAL A 102 11.62 -2.27 -10.29
C VAL A 102 11.54 -3.55 -9.47
N ASP A 103 11.04 -4.64 -10.06
CA ASP A 103 11.13 -5.96 -9.44
C ASP A 103 12.60 -6.40 -9.22
N ALA A 104 12.79 -7.52 -8.52
CA ALA A 104 14.12 -8.06 -8.22
C ALA A 104 14.98 -8.35 -9.47
N ASN A 105 14.36 -8.57 -10.64
CA ASN A 105 15.07 -8.79 -11.91
C ASN A 105 15.31 -7.48 -12.70
N GLY A 106 14.84 -6.34 -12.22
CA GLY A 106 14.98 -5.04 -12.86
C GLY A 106 14.14 -4.86 -14.14
N GLN A 107 13.12 -5.68 -14.36
CA GLN A 107 12.34 -5.72 -15.60
C GLN A 107 10.98 -5.01 -15.47
N LEU A 108 10.24 -5.37 -14.43
CA LEU A 108 8.89 -4.90 -14.19
C LEU A 108 8.92 -3.65 -13.34
N LEU A 109 8.42 -2.56 -13.91
CA LEU A 109 8.27 -1.30 -13.20
C LEU A 109 6.97 -1.32 -12.40
N SER A 110 7.03 -0.85 -11.17
CA SER A 110 5.87 -0.71 -10.28
C SER A 110 5.79 0.69 -9.74
N ARG A 111 4.56 1.11 -9.42
CA ARG A 111 4.27 2.39 -8.80
C ARG A 111 3.60 2.19 -7.45
N TYR A 112 4.04 2.96 -6.47
CA TYR A 112 3.45 2.99 -5.15
C TYR A 112 2.21 3.88 -5.15
N GLU A 113 1.06 3.31 -4.86
CA GLU A 113 -0.23 4.00 -4.79
C GLU A 113 -1.07 3.43 -3.66
N ASN A 114 -1.72 4.29 -2.87
CA ASN A 114 -2.70 3.90 -1.86
C ASN A 114 -2.20 2.79 -0.91
N GLY A 115 -0.93 2.85 -0.49
CA GLY A 115 -0.37 1.88 0.45
C GLY A 115 0.31 0.68 -0.18
N VAL A 116 0.19 0.47 -1.49
CA VAL A 116 0.71 -0.73 -2.18
C VAL A 116 1.51 -0.43 -3.44
N TRP A 117 2.42 -1.34 -3.76
CA TRP A 117 3.15 -1.38 -5.02
C TRP A 117 2.34 -2.15 -6.07
N LYS A 118 1.94 -1.45 -7.15
CA LYS A 118 1.25 -2.04 -8.30
C LYS A 118 2.17 -2.08 -9.50
N VAL A 119 2.22 -3.23 -10.18
CA VAL A 119 2.96 -3.36 -11.44
C VAL A 119 2.32 -2.45 -12.49
N LEU A 120 3.12 -1.61 -13.12
CA LEU A 120 2.69 -0.77 -14.22
C LEU A 120 2.88 -1.49 -15.55
N PRO A 121 1.83 -1.62 -16.37
CA PRO A 121 1.98 -2.13 -17.73
C PRO A 121 2.98 -1.26 -18.51
N PRO A 122 3.95 -1.87 -19.24
CA PRO A 122 5.00 -1.11 -19.92
C PRO A 122 4.48 -0.04 -20.89
N GLN A 123 3.34 -0.32 -21.55
CA GLN A 123 2.73 0.62 -22.50
C GLN A 123 2.09 1.83 -21.80
N ASP A 124 1.50 1.62 -20.62
CA ASP A 124 0.88 2.70 -19.85
C ASP A 124 1.95 3.63 -19.31
N PHE A 125 3.02 3.08 -18.74
CA PHE A 125 4.14 3.92 -18.28
C PHE A 125 4.84 4.65 -19.44
N ALA A 126 5.00 4.01 -20.61
CA ALA A 126 5.54 4.67 -21.79
C ALA A 126 4.65 5.85 -22.26
N ARG A 127 3.32 5.70 -22.16
CA ARG A 127 2.36 6.77 -22.44
C ARG A 127 2.49 7.91 -21.42
N ASP A 128 2.65 7.59 -20.14
CA ASP A 128 2.86 8.60 -19.09
C ASP A 128 4.15 9.39 -19.35
N VAL A 129 5.25 8.72 -19.66
CA VAL A 129 6.53 9.37 -20.03
C VAL A 129 6.39 10.23 -21.29
N ALA A 130 5.69 9.74 -22.32
CA ALA A 130 5.41 10.56 -23.52
C ALA A 130 4.61 11.83 -23.17
N GLY A 131 3.66 11.72 -22.22
CA GLY A 131 2.92 12.86 -21.68
C GLY A 131 3.84 13.91 -21.04
N LEU A 132 4.90 13.50 -20.34
CA LEU A 132 5.89 14.42 -19.77
C LEU A 132 6.68 15.17 -20.84
N PHE A 133 7.06 14.51 -21.93
CA PHE A 133 7.67 15.17 -23.09
C PHE A 133 6.71 16.21 -23.70
N GLN A 134 5.42 15.85 -23.83
CA GLN A 134 4.40 16.74 -24.39
C GLN A 134 4.16 17.99 -23.54
N ARG A 135 4.19 17.89 -22.20
CA ARG A 135 4.05 19.06 -21.31
C ARG A 135 5.12 20.11 -21.59
N LEU A 136 6.35 19.66 -21.83
CA LEU A 136 7.47 20.52 -22.23
C LEU A 136 7.47 20.89 -23.72
N ARG A 137 6.50 20.40 -24.51
CA ARG A 137 6.47 20.52 -25.97
C ARG A 137 7.72 19.95 -26.66
N ALA A 138 8.41 19.02 -26.00
CA ALA A 138 9.61 18.40 -26.51
C ALA A 138 9.28 17.24 -27.47
N PRO A 139 10.02 17.09 -28.59
CA PRO A 139 9.77 16.00 -29.53
C PRO A 139 10.23 14.64 -28.99
N PHE A 140 9.39 13.63 -29.16
CA PHE A 140 9.66 12.26 -28.75
C PHE A 140 9.38 11.25 -29.88
N SER A 141 9.95 10.06 -29.72
CA SER A 141 9.67 8.88 -30.54
C SER A 141 9.55 7.68 -29.61
N SER A 142 8.94 6.59 -30.09
CA SER A 142 8.85 5.34 -29.32
C SER A 142 10.22 4.86 -28.83
N GLY A 143 11.23 4.88 -29.71
CA GLY A 143 12.60 4.50 -29.36
C GLY A 143 13.24 5.42 -28.30
N LYS A 144 12.99 6.73 -28.36
CA LYS A 144 13.51 7.67 -27.35
C LYS A 144 12.85 7.42 -25.98
N VAL A 145 11.53 7.23 -25.96
CA VAL A 145 10.79 6.93 -24.72
C VAL A 145 11.28 5.61 -24.13
N ALA A 146 11.38 4.55 -24.94
CA ALA A 146 11.86 3.24 -24.48
C ALA A 146 13.27 3.34 -23.87
N SER A 147 14.19 4.02 -24.55
CA SER A 147 15.56 4.21 -24.06
C SER A 147 15.61 4.95 -22.71
N VAL A 148 14.77 5.97 -22.52
CA VAL A 148 14.67 6.70 -21.25
C VAL A 148 14.08 5.82 -20.15
N VAL A 149 13.01 5.05 -20.45
CA VAL A 149 12.39 4.12 -19.49
C VAL A 149 13.37 3.03 -19.07
N ASP A 150 14.11 2.44 -20.01
CA ASP A 150 15.09 1.41 -19.69
C ASP A 150 16.26 1.97 -18.89
N THR A 151 16.66 3.23 -19.15
CA THR A 151 17.67 3.92 -18.33
C THR A 151 17.14 4.21 -16.93
N LEU A 152 15.87 4.61 -16.80
CA LEU A 152 15.23 4.86 -15.51
C LEU A 152 15.21 3.62 -14.62
N LYS A 153 14.97 2.43 -15.19
CA LYS A 153 15.01 1.15 -14.44
C LYS A 153 16.36 0.88 -13.76
N LEU A 154 17.45 1.46 -14.26
CA LEU A 154 18.78 1.37 -13.66
C LEU A 154 19.00 2.34 -12.49
N ILE A 155 18.16 3.37 -12.38
CA ILE A 155 18.26 4.45 -11.39
C ILE A 155 17.34 4.18 -10.19
N ILE A 156 16.11 3.72 -10.45
CA ILE A 156 15.10 3.51 -9.41
C ILE A 156 15.41 2.29 -8.54
N PRO A 157 14.98 2.28 -7.26
CA PRO A 157 15.27 1.18 -6.35
C PRO A 157 14.66 -0.15 -6.80
N GLN A 158 15.30 -1.24 -6.42
CA GLN A 158 14.75 -2.58 -6.54
C GLN A 158 13.83 -2.89 -5.36
N GLN A 159 12.69 -3.51 -5.64
CA GLN A 159 11.76 -4.00 -4.62
C GLN A 159 12.39 -5.09 -3.78
N GLU A 160 12.19 -5.00 -2.46
CA GLU A 160 12.45 -6.09 -1.56
C GLU A 160 11.19 -6.93 -1.34
N ALA A 161 11.35 -8.12 -0.74
CA ALA A 161 10.22 -8.92 -0.32
C ALA A 161 9.51 -8.23 0.87
N PRO A 162 8.18 -8.06 0.84
CA PRO A 162 7.46 -7.56 2.00
C PRO A 162 7.74 -8.46 3.21
N SER A 163 7.99 -7.83 4.35
CA SER A 163 8.27 -8.57 5.58
C SER A 163 7.03 -9.37 6.00
N ARG A 164 7.20 -10.68 6.21
CA ARG A 164 6.10 -11.60 6.54
C ARG A 164 5.39 -11.31 7.85
N ARG A 165 6.00 -10.47 8.71
CA ARG A 165 5.37 -10.03 9.95
C ARG A 165 4.36 -8.90 9.72
N LEU A 166 4.38 -8.27 8.54
CA LEU A 166 3.53 -7.15 8.21
C LEU A 166 2.24 -7.64 7.55
N ILE A 167 1.11 -7.15 8.06
CA ILE A 167 -0.21 -7.36 7.46
C ILE A 167 -0.74 -5.98 7.06
N GLY A 168 -1.01 -5.79 5.77
CA GLY A 168 -1.57 -4.54 5.26
C GLY A 168 -3.08 -4.52 5.42
N PHE A 169 -3.61 -3.44 5.95
CA PHE A 169 -5.03 -3.11 6.06
C PHE A 169 -5.30 -1.84 5.25
N ARG A 170 -6.57 -1.53 4.97
CA ARG A 170 -6.93 -0.32 4.23
C ARG A 170 -6.38 0.95 4.92
N ASN A 171 -6.40 1.00 6.25
CA ASN A 171 -5.96 2.13 7.05
C ASN A 171 -4.49 2.07 7.55
N GLY A 172 -3.69 1.06 7.21
CA GLY A 172 -2.29 1.00 7.64
C GLY A 172 -1.69 -0.41 7.62
N VAL A 173 -0.62 -0.65 8.36
CA VAL A 173 0.11 -1.91 8.38
C VAL A 173 0.34 -2.38 9.81
N LEU A 174 -0.11 -3.59 10.14
CA LEU A 174 0.12 -4.23 11.43
C LEU A 174 1.43 -5.01 11.43
N ASP A 175 2.32 -4.72 12.36
CA ASP A 175 3.47 -5.56 12.68
C ASP A 175 3.09 -6.61 13.73
N THR A 176 2.93 -7.86 13.28
CA THR A 176 2.54 -9.01 14.11
C THR A 176 3.58 -9.42 15.14
N GLN A 177 4.83 -8.96 15.03
CA GLN A 177 5.87 -9.30 16.00
C GLN A 177 5.63 -8.59 17.33
N ASN A 178 5.24 -7.32 17.28
CA ASN A 178 5.06 -6.47 18.47
C ASN A 178 3.61 -6.01 18.66
N GLY A 179 2.71 -6.32 17.72
CA GLY A 179 1.33 -5.84 17.70
C GLY A 179 1.20 -4.34 17.39
N THR A 180 2.23 -3.71 16.83
CA THR A 180 2.25 -2.27 16.56
C THR A 180 1.62 -1.98 15.20
N PHE A 181 0.76 -0.97 15.13
CA PHE A 181 0.15 -0.54 13.88
C PHE A 181 0.84 0.72 13.34
N HIS A 182 1.23 0.67 12.07
CA HIS A 182 2.01 1.70 11.39
C HIS A 182 1.23 2.31 10.23
N PRO A 183 1.44 3.59 9.91
CA PRO A 183 0.99 4.16 8.66
C PRO A 183 1.59 3.41 7.46
N HIS A 184 0.91 3.53 6.32
CA HIS A 184 1.44 3.02 5.06
C HIS A 184 2.79 3.67 4.70
N SER A 185 3.71 2.87 4.17
CA SER A 185 5.03 3.33 3.71
C SER A 185 5.49 2.53 2.49
N PRO A 186 6.11 3.17 1.48
CA PRO A 186 6.75 2.46 0.36
C PRO A 186 7.79 1.42 0.83
N SER A 187 8.46 1.70 1.96
CA SER A 187 9.48 0.83 2.56
C SER A 187 8.94 -0.50 3.11
N HIS A 188 7.62 -0.63 3.28
CA HIS A 188 7.00 -1.90 3.69
C HIS A 188 6.86 -2.89 2.52
N TRP A 189 7.04 -2.43 1.28
CA TRP A 189 6.94 -3.23 0.06
C TRP A 189 5.64 -4.03 -0.08
N MET A 190 4.57 -3.54 0.55
CA MET A 190 3.24 -4.13 0.49
C MET A 190 2.78 -4.16 -0.97
N ARG A 191 2.31 -5.32 -1.44
CA ARG A 191 1.74 -5.47 -2.79
C ARG A 191 0.23 -5.46 -2.79
N THR A 192 -0.35 -5.78 -1.64
CA THR A 192 -1.78 -5.95 -1.42
C THR A 192 -2.12 -5.61 0.03
N LEU A 193 -3.39 -5.29 0.26
CA LEU A 193 -3.97 -4.99 1.58
C LEU A 193 -5.23 -5.82 1.76
N CYS A 194 -5.56 -6.16 3.00
CA CYS A 194 -6.89 -6.57 3.39
C CYS A 194 -7.87 -5.42 3.11
N ASP A 195 -9.05 -5.72 2.58
CA ASP A 195 -10.07 -4.70 2.28
C ASP A 195 -10.89 -4.28 3.51
N VAL A 196 -10.26 -4.32 4.69
CA VAL A 196 -10.86 -3.94 5.97
C VAL A 196 -9.92 -3.02 6.74
N ASP A 197 -10.50 -2.21 7.61
CA ASP A 197 -9.76 -1.36 8.53
C ASP A 197 -9.34 -2.16 9.77
N PHE A 198 -8.10 -1.97 10.20
CA PHE A 198 -7.65 -2.45 11.50
C PHE A 198 -8.27 -1.60 12.62
N THR A 199 -8.74 -2.28 13.66
CA THR A 199 -9.18 -1.65 14.91
C THR A 199 -8.39 -2.22 16.07
N PRO A 200 -7.94 -1.39 17.03
CA PRO A 200 -7.24 -1.88 18.22
C PRO A 200 -8.17 -2.73 19.07
N PRO A 201 -7.62 -3.73 19.80
CA PRO A 201 -8.42 -4.54 20.70
C PRO A 201 -9.03 -3.67 21.81
N VAL A 202 -10.30 -3.93 22.13
CA VAL A 202 -11.02 -3.26 23.23
C VAL A 202 -11.01 -4.15 24.48
N ASP A 203 -11.04 -3.55 25.67
CA ASP A 203 -11.07 -4.31 26.93
C ASP A 203 -12.29 -5.26 26.97
N GLY A 204 -12.02 -6.56 27.17
CA GLY A 204 -13.05 -7.60 27.19
C GLY A 204 -13.55 -8.02 25.80
N GLU A 205 -12.86 -7.62 24.73
CA GLU A 205 -13.20 -8.03 23.38
C GLU A 205 -13.10 -9.55 23.21
N THR A 206 -14.19 -10.16 22.74
CA THR A 206 -14.26 -11.57 22.37
C THR A 206 -15.01 -11.73 21.06
N LEU A 207 -14.68 -12.79 20.29
CA LEU A 207 -15.42 -13.11 19.05
C LEU A 207 -16.93 -13.29 19.30
N GLU A 208 -17.29 -13.88 20.44
CA GLU A 208 -18.68 -14.11 20.84
C GLU A 208 -19.50 -12.83 20.94
N THR A 209 -18.90 -11.77 21.49
CA THR A 209 -19.58 -10.53 21.84
C THR A 209 -19.40 -9.45 20.78
N HIS A 210 -18.22 -9.37 20.17
CA HIS A 210 -17.84 -8.32 19.23
C HIS A 210 -17.92 -8.76 17.76
N ALA A 211 -17.97 -10.07 17.50
CA ALA A 211 -18.21 -10.64 16.18
C ALA A 211 -19.28 -11.76 16.19
N PRO A 212 -20.49 -11.51 16.73
CA PRO A 212 -21.47 -12.57 17.02
C PRO A 212 -21.97 -13.32 15.79
N ALA A 213 -21.94 -12.70 14.60
CA ALA A 213 -22.26 -13.38 13.34
C ALA A 213 -21.15 -14.36 12.94
N PHE A 214 -19.89 -13.90 12.98
CA PHE A 214 -18.72 -14.73 12.72
C PHE A 214 -18.63 -15.88 13.73
N TRP A 215 -18.83 -15.61 15.01
CA TRP A 215 -18.82 -16.65 16.05
C TRP A 215 -19.87 -17.73 15.80
N ARG A 216 -21.13 -17.36 15.52
CA ARG A 216 -22.20 -18.34 15.22
C ARG A 216 -21.85 -19.21 14.02
N TRP A 217 -21.24 -18.63 12.99
CA TRP A 217 -20.76 -19.39 11.84
C TRP A 217 -19.61 -20.33 12.22
N LEU A 218 -18.59 -19.83 12.93
CA LEU A 218 -17.40 -20.57 13.34
C LEU A 218 -17.78 -21.78 14.21
N ASP A 219 -18.62 -21.57 15.20
CA ASP A 219 -19.08 -22.62 16.11
C ASP A 219 -19.91 -23.69 15.38
N ARG A 220 -20.79 -23.27 14.44
CA ARG A 220 -21.52 -24.18 13.57
C ARG A 220 -20.59 -24.98 12.64
N ALA A 221 -19.62 -24.33 12.00
CA ALA A 221 -18.66 -24.96 11.10
C ALA A 221 -17.77 -25.98 11.85
N ALA A 222 -17.45 -25.68 13.11
CA ALA A 222 -16.73 -26.58 14.02
C ALA A 222 -17.61 -27.70 14.61
N GLY A 223 -18.93 -27.54 14.58
CA GLY A 223 -19.88 -28.44 15.24
C GLY A 223 -19.75 -28.38 16.76
N GLY A 224 -19.57 -27.18 17.32
CA GLY A 224 -19.41 -26.94 18.76
C GLY A 224 -18.07 -27.40 19.37
N ARG A 225 -17.13 -27.91 18.55
CA ARG A 225 -15.84 -28.43 19.02
C ARG A 225 -14.78 -27.34 19.05
N ALA A 226 -14.29 -27.01 20.24
CA ALA A 226 -13.29 -25.97 20.44
C ALA A 226 -12.03 -26.16 19.58
N GLU A 227 -11.43 -27.35 19.59
CA GLU A 227 -10.23 -27.65 18.80
C GLU A 227 -10.44 -27.43 17.30
N LYS A 228 -11.63 -27.73 16.77
CA LYS A 228 -11.94 -27.50 15.36
C LYS A 228 -12.13 -26.01 15.05
N ARG A 229 -12.59 -25.19 16.00
CA ARG A 229 -12.62 -23.73 15.86
C ARG A 229 -11.19 -23.19 15.73
N ASP A 230 -10.29 -23.67 16.57
CA ASP A 230 -8.87 -23.25 16.54
C ASP A 230 -8.21 -23.60 15.21
N VAL A 231 -8.49 -24.78 14.65
CA VAL A 231 -8.01 -25.16 13.31
C VAL A 231 -8.55 -24.24 12.22
N ILE A 232 -9.85 -23.89 12.26
CA ILE A 232 -10.44 -22.96 11.29
C ILE A 232 -9.81 -21.56 11.43
N LEU A 233 -9.60 -21.09 12.66
CA LEU A 233 -8.93 -19.81 12.92
C LEU A 233 -7.48 -19.81 12.45
N ALA A 234 -6.74 -20.91 12.67
CA ALA A 234 -5.37 -21.06 12.16
C ALA A 234 -5.32 -21.06 10.63
N ALA A 235 -6.30 -21.68 9.97
CA ALA A 235 -6.43 -21.65 8.52
C ALA A 235 -6.72 -20.23 8.00
N LEU A 236 -7.62 -19.49 8.64
CA LEU A 236 -7.90 -18.09 8.29
C LEU A 236 -6.70 -17.18 8.58
N PHE A 237 -5.97 -17.42 9.66
CA PHE A 237 -4.73 -16.71 9.97
C PHE A 237 -3.65 -16.97 8.92
N MET A 238 -3.52 -18.22 8.44
CA MET A 238 -2.61 -18.57 7.36
C MET A 238 -2.88 -17.74 6.10
N VAL A 239 -4.16 -17.53 5.77
CA VAL A 239 -4.59 -16.67 4.65
C VAL A 239 -4.27 -15.20 4.93
N LEU A 240 -4.73 -14.68 6.08
CA LEU A 240 -4.54 -13.27 6.48
C LEU A 240 -3.06 -12.85 6.51
N ALA A 241 -2.20 -13.69 7.10
CA ALA A 241 -0.78 -13.42 7.23
C ALA A 241 0.04 -13.89 6.01
N ASN A 242 -0.63 -14.26 4.90
CA ASN A 242 -0.03 -14.74 3.66
C ASN A 242 1.10 -15.76 3.90
N ARG A 243 0.83 -16.81 4.70
CA ARG A 243 1.81 -17.81 5.13
C ARG A 243 2.05 -18.89 4.07
N TYR A 244 2.42 -18.47 2.85
CA TYR A 244 2.81 -19.38 1.77
C TYR A 244 4.04 -20.23 2.13
N ASP A 245 4.85 -19.80 3.10
CA ASP A 245 6.00 -20.51 3.64
C ASP A 245 5.63 -21.76 4.45
N TRP A 246 4.40 -21.87 4.91
CA TRP A 246 3.92 -23.11 5.54
C TRP A 246 3.81 -24.24 4.53
N GLN A 247 3.75 -23.93 3.23
CA GLN A 247 3.63 -24.90 2.14
C GLN A 247 2.44 -25.86 2.34
N LEU A 248 1.36 -25.35 2.96
CA LEU A 248 0.12 -26.08 3.15
C LEU A 248 -0.90 -25.67 2.08
N PHE A 249 -1.77 -26.60 1.74
CA PHE A 249 -2.99 -26.33 0.99
C PHE A 249 -4.19 -26.66 1.90
N LEU A 250 -5.20 -25.79 1.91
CA LEU A 250 -6.39 -25.94 2.73
C LEU A 250 -7.51 -26.62 1.93
N GLU A 251 -7.79 -27.88 2.24
CA GLU A 251 -8.95 -28.58 1.69
C GLU A 251 -10.16 -28.42 2.63
N VAL A 252 -11.20 -27.72 2.18
CA VAL A 252 -12.41 -27.48 2.98
C VAL A 252 -13.54 -28.39 2.49
N THR A 253 -13.82 -29.45 3.23
CA THR A 253 -14.85 -30.46 2.89
C THR A 253 -16.02 -30.46 3.88
N GLY A 254 -17.17 -30.99 3.45
CA GLY A 254 -18.32 -31.20 4.31
C GLY A 254 -19.67 -31.20 3.57
N PRO A 255 -20.77 -31.56 4.25
CA PRO A 255 -22.11 -31.58 3.67
C PRO A 255 -22.57 -30.22 3.11
N GLY A 256 -23.59 -30.22 2.24
CA GLY A 256 -24.25 -28.99 1.81
C GLY A 256 -24.77 -28.16 2.99
N GLY A 257 -24.66 -26.83 2.93
CA GLY A 257 -25.14 -25.95 4.01
C GLY A 257 -24.27 -25.91 5.28
N SER A 258 -23.04 -26.43 5.23
CA SER A 258 -22.08 -26.41 6.35
C SER A 258 -21.29 -25.10 6.49
N GLY A 259 -21.54 -24.10 5.62
CA GLY A 259 -20.86 -22.79 5.68
C GLY A 259 -19.52 -22.71 4.96
N LYS A 260 -19.20 -23.63 4.05
CA LYS A 260 -17.93 -23.62 3.28
C LYS A 260 -17.78 -22.38 2.38
N SER A 261 -18.85 -21.97 1.69
CA SER A 261 -18.85 -20.76 0.87
C SER A 261 -18.57 -19.51 1.71
N ILE A 262 -19.11 -19.45 2.93
CA ILE A 262 -18.82 -18.37 3.88
C ILE A 262 -17.33 -18.39 4.29
N MET A 263 -16.73 -19.57 4.47
CA MET A 263 -15.27 -19.66 4.71
C MET A 263 -14.48 -19.06 3.56
N ALA A 264 -14.87 -19.37 2.32
CA ALA A 264 -14.21 -18.83 1.14
C ALA A 264 -14.37 -17.32 1.03
N GLU A 265 -15.57 -16.78 1.29
CA GLU A 265 -15.82 -15.33 1.32
C GLU A 265 -14.98 -14.61 2.39
N ILE A 266 -14.88 -15.19 3.60
CA ILE A 266 -14.02 -14.64 4.67
C ILE A 266 -12.55 -14.69 4.24
N ALA A 267 -12.10 -15.80 3.66
CA ALA A 267 -10.73 -15.93 3.16
C ALA A 267 -10.42 -14.89 2.07
N THR A 268 -11.35 -14.66 1.14
CA THR A 268 -11.23 -13.60 0.12
C THR A 268 -11.14 -12.21 0.75
N LEU A 269 -11.99 -11.91 1.74
CA LEU A 269 -11.93 -10.64 2.45
C LEU A 269 -10.59 -10.42 3.16
N LEU A 270 -10.04 -11.47 3.78
CA LEU A 270 -8.75 -11.42 4.47
C LEU A 270 -7.57 -11.32 3.49
N ALA A 271 -7.62 -11.99 2.35
CA ALA A 271 -6.57 -11.94 1.33
C ALA A 271 -6.62 -10.64 0.49
N GLY A 272 -7.79 -10.02 0.39
CA GLY A 272 -8.11 -8.98 -0.59
C GLY A 272 -8.56 -9.57 -1.93
N GLU A 273 -9.50 -8.90 -2.60
CA GLU A 273 -10.09 -9.38 -3.87
C GLU A 273 -9.02 -9.59 -4.97
N ASP A 274 -8.01 -8.72 -5.03
CA ASP A 274 -6.91 -8.80 -6.00
C ASP A 274 -6.04 -10.07 -5.82
N ASN A 275 -6.10 -10.74 -4.66
CA ASN A 275 -5.37 -11.98 -4.37
C ASN A 275 -6.25 -13.23 -4.39
N ALA A 276 -7.54 -13.08 -4.67
CA ALA A 276 -8.51 -14.17 -4.65
C ALA A 276 -9.08 -14.37 -6.04
N THR A 277 -9.11 -15.62 -6.48
CA THR A 277 -9.73 -15.98 -7.76
C THR A 277 -10.45 -17.31 -7.62
N SER A 278 -11.60 -17.42 -8.27
CA SER A 278 -12.36 -18.65 -8.32
C SER A 278 -11.98 -19.41 -9.57
N ALA A 279 -11.49 -20.63 -9.40
CA ALA A 279 -11.13 -21.51 -10.50
C ALA A 279 -11.66 -22.93 -10.24
N THR A 280 -11.94 -23.66 -11.31
CA THR A 280 -12.25 -25.08 -11.23
C THR A 280 -10.99 -25.91 -11.42
N ILE A 281 -11.06 -27.22 -11.18
CA ILE A 281 -9.91 -28.10 -11.42
C ILE A 281 -9.55 -28.10 -12.90
N GLU A 282 -10.53 -28.00 -13.80
CA GLU A 282 -10.31 -27.91 -15.24
C GLU A 282 -9.50 -26.66 -15.63
N THR A 283 -9.67 -25.55 -14.90
CA THR A 283 -8.89 -24.32 -15.07
C THR A 283 -7.38 -24.58 -14.86
N LEU A 284 -7.02 -25.51 -13.97
CA LEU A 284 -5.63 -25.88 -13.71
C LEU A 284 -5.02 -26.73 -14.83
N GLU A 285 -5.83 -27.39 -15.65
CA GLU A 285 -5.35 -28.25 -16.74
C GLU A 285 -4.99 -27.44 -17.99
N SER A 286 -5.65 -26.30 -18.20
CA SER A 286 -5.41 -25.42 -19.35
C SER A 286 -4.27 -24.42 -19.07
N PRO A 287 -3.16 -24.43 -19.84
CA PRO A 287 -2.09 -23.44 -19.70
C PRO A 287 -2.57 -21.99 -19.87
N ARG A 288 -3.60 -21.77 -20.71
CA ARG A 288 -4.15 -20.45 -20.98
C ARG A 288 -5.04 -19.95 -19.84
N GLU A 289 -5.82 -20.83 -19.23
CA GLU A 289 -6.71 -20.46 -18.13
C GLU A 289 -5.95 -20.35 -16.80
N ARG A 290 -4.90 -21.15 -16.61
CA ARG A 290 -3.94 -21.00 -15.51
C ARG A 290 -3.27 -19.63 -15.45
N ALA A 291 -3.14 -18.92 -16.57
CA ALA A 291 -2.57 -17.57 -16.57
C ALA A 291 -3.35 -16.62 -15.65
N ALA A 292 -4.66 -16.83 -15.48
CA ALA A 292 -5.49 -16.05 -14.56
C ALA A 292 -5.22 -16.36 -13.07
N LEU A 293 -4.48 -17.43 -12.76
CA LEU A 293 -4.12 -17.84 -11.40
C LEU A 293 -2.71 -17.41 -10.99
N THR A 294 -1.85 -17.10 -11.97
CA THR A 294 -0.43 -16.79 -11.71
C THR A 294 -0.11 -15.31 -11.60
N GLY A 295 -1.06 -14.42 -11.96
CA GLY A 295 -0.85 -12.97 -11.99
C GLY A 295 0.03 -12.53 -13.16
#